data_AF-A0A3D5IUJ1-F1
#
_entry.id   AF-A0A3D5IUJ1-F1
#
_cell.length_a   1.000
_cell.length_b   1.000
_cell.length_c   1.000
_cell.angle_alpha   90.00
_cell.angle_beta   90.00
_cell.angle_gamma   90.00
#
_symmetry.space_group_name_H-M   'P 1'
#
loop_
_entity.id
_entity.type
_entity.pdbx_description
1 polymer ?
#
loop_
_entity_poly.entity_id
_entity_poly.type
_entity_poly.pdbx_seq_one_letter_code
_entity_poly.pdbx_strand_id
1 'polypeptide(L)'
;ENLAKTLNRYYDEWKFKHPTPNDFIRVAEKVSGAELHWYLTDWTETTNQIDYAINSVEEAENGTRVTLERKGLMPMPVEVTVTLNDGSKKLYYMPLRMMRWEKPAEGDVERIVKEDWPWAYPTYDLEIDTPKANIKSIEIDESQLMADVNRSNNTYGQVDSE
;
A
#
# COMPACT_ATOMS: atom_id res chain seq x y z
N GLU A 1 -2.95 9.67 -13.52
CA GLU A 1 -3.53 10.96 -13.99
C GLU A 1 -3.29 12.15 -13.05
N ASN A 2 -3.56 12.00 -11.74
CA ASN A 2 -3.45 13.10 -10.76
C ASN A 2 -2.02 13.65 -10.60
N LEU A 3 -0.99 12.81 -10.69
CA LEU A 3 0.40 13.22 -10.63
C LEU A 3 0.75 14.29 -11.68
N ALA A 4 0.38 14.05 -12.95
CA ALA A 4 0.64 14.99 -14.03
C ALA A 4 -0.10 16.32 -13.84
N LYS A 5 -1.36 16.27 -13.36
CA LYS A 5 -2.14 17.47 -13.02
C LYS A 5 -1.47 18.28 -11.91
N THR A 6 -0.98 17.62 -10.86
CA THR A 6 -0.25 18.25 -9.75
C THR A 6 1.02 18.94 -10.24
N LEU A 7 1.83 18.25 -11.05
CA LEU A 7 3.09 18.81 -11.56
C LEU A 7 2.86 20.03 -12.47
N ASN A 8 1.89 19.95 -13.38
CA ASN A 8 1.55 21.08 -14.26
C ASN A 8 1.05 22.29 -13.45
N ARG A 9 0.14 22.06 -12.49
CA ARG A 9 -0.39 23.12 -11.64
C ARG A 9 0.70 23.75 -10.76
N TYR A 10 1.57 22.93 -10.19
CA TYR A 10 2.69 23.41 -9.39
C TYR A 10 3.64 24.27 -10.22
N TYR A 11 4.01 23.82 -11.42
CA TYR A 11 4.84 24.59 -12.33
C TYR A 11 4.19 25.94 -12.69
N ASP A 12 2.90 25.96 -13.01
CA ASP A 12 2.21 27.20 -13.36
C ASP A 12 2.10 28.21 -12.20
N GLU A 13 1.87 27.74 -10.98
CA GLU A 13 1.73 28.60 -9.79
C GLU A 13 3.09 29.10 -9.26
N TRP A 14 4.16 28.32 -9.44
CA TRP A 14 5.47 28.54 -8.82
C TRP A 14 6.63 28.81 -9.77
N LYS A 15 6.41 28.83 -11.09
CA LYS A 15 7.43 29.28 -12.04
C LYS A 15 7.97 30.66 -11.65
N PHE A 16 9.31 30.77 -11.66
CA PHE A 16 10.06 31.99 -11.29
C PHE A 16 9.91 32.43 -9.82
N LYS A 17 9.51 31.53 -8.91
CA LYS A 17 9.48 31.76 -7.44
C LYS A 17 10.40 30.77 -6.72
N HIS A 18 10.58 30.96 -5.41
CA HIS A 18 11.27 30.03 -4.50
C HIS A 18 10.26 29.26 -3.65
N PRO A 19 9.68 28.16 -4.17
CA PRO A 19 8.75 27.32 -3.41
C PRO A 19 9.46 26.59 -2.27
N THR A 20 8.71 26.32 -1.21
CA THR A 20 9.09 25.41 -0.13
C THR A 20 8.48 24.02 -0.36
N PRO A 21 8.98 22.94 0.27
CA PRO A 21 8.39 21.61 0.17
C PRO A 21 6.89 21.56 0.51
N ASN A 22 6.46 22.39 1.47
CA ASN A 22 5.05 22.53 1.85
C ASN A 22 4.17 23.09 0.74
N ASP A 23 4.71 23.90 -0.17
CA ASP A 23 3.95 24.48 -1.27
C ASP A 23 3.58 23.43 -2.33
N PHE A 24 4.47 22.46 -2.58
CA PHE A 24 4.19 21.33 -3.45
C PHE A 24 3.07 20.44 -2.88
N ILE A 25 3.13 20.11 -1.59
CA ILE A 25 2.12 19.28 -0.92
C ILE A 25 0.75 19.95 -0.95
N ARG A 26 0.67 21.26 -0.67
CA ARG A 26 -0.60 21.99 -0.74
C ARG A 26 -1.25 21.94 -2.14
N VAL A 27 -0.44 21.96 -3.20
CA VAL A 27 -0.94 21.80 -4.57
C VAL A 27 -1.39 20.36 -4.81
N ALA A 28 -0.62 19.38 -4.32
CA ALA A 28 -0.97 17.96 -4.44
C ALA A 28 -2.28 17.63 -3.71
N GLU A 29 -2.44 18.03 -2.44
CA GLU A 29 -3.65 17.82 -1.63
C GLU A 29 -4.87 18.49 -2.28
N LYS A 30 -4.73 19.70 -2.84
CA LYS A 30 -5.81 20.38 -3.56
C LYS A 30 -6.25 19.65 -4.84
N VAL A 31 -5.34 18.91 -5.48
CA VAL A 31 -5.61 18.19 -6.73
C VAL A 31 -6.14 16.78 -6.45
N SER A 32 -5.59 16.10 -5.44
CA SER A 32 -5.97 14.72 -5.09
C SER A 32 -7.17 14.63 -4.15
N GLY A 33 -7.38 15.65 -3.30
CA GLY A 33 -8.34 15.61 -2.20
C GLY A 33 -7.90 14.72 -1.02
N ALA A 34 -6.69 14.17 -1.05
CA ALA A 34 -6.12 13.33 0.01
C ALA A 34 -5.26 14.17 0.96
N GLU A 35 -5.21 13.80 2.24
CA GLU A 35 -4.26 14.38 3.20
C GLU A 35 -2.88 13.72 2.99
N LEU A 36 -1.88 14.52 2.58
CA LEU A 36 -0.52 14.08 2.24
C LEU A 36 0.55 14.73 3.12
N HIS A 37 0.17 15.61 4.04
CA HIS A 37 1.10 16.25 4.97
C HIS A 37 1.94 15.23 5.76
N TRP A 38 1.31 14.16 6.26
CA TRP A 38 1.99 13.07 6.97
C TRP A 38 3.11 12.44 6.14
N TYR A 39 2.88 12.25 4.83
CA TYR A 39 3.84 11.62 3.92
C TYR A 39 5.10 12.47 3.77
N LEU A 40 4.97 13.79 3.62
CA LEU A 40 6.13 14.66 3.53
C LEU A 40 6.92 14.69 4.83
N THR A 41 6.24 14.80 5.98
CA THR A 41 6.89 14.83 7.29
C THR A 41 7.67 13.54 7.52
N ASP A 42 7.03 12.38 7.36
CA ASP A 42 7.70 11.10 7.56
C ASP A 42 8.82 10.88 6.53
N TRP A 43 8.64 11.27 5.27
CA TRP A 43 9.64 11.07 4.23
C TRP A 43 10.83 12.05 4.28
N THR A 44 10.64 13.27 4.80
CA THR A 44 11.68 14.32 4.77
C THR A 44 12.27 14.67 6.12
N GLU A 45 11.52 14.46 7.21
CA GLU A 45 11.92 14.85 8.57
C GLU A 45 12.32 13.64 9.44
N THR A 46 12.15 12.41 8.94
CA THR A 46 12.50 11.18 9.67
C THR A 46 13.43 10.28 8.86
N THR A 47 14.13 9.37 9.54
CA THR A 47 14.88 8.28 8.92
C THR A 47 14.08 6.98 8.90
N ASN A 48 12.76 7.07 9.03
CA ASN A 48 11.90 5.90 9.08
C ASN A 48 11.90 5.22 7.72
N GLN A 49 11.99 3.90 7.76
CA GLN A 49 11.95 3.07 6.56
C GLN A 49 10.58 2.41 6.43
N ILE A 50 10.23 2.11 5.19
CA ILE A 50 9.09 1.29 4.82
C ILE A 50 9.60 -0.15 4.71
N ASP A 51 9.10 -1.05 5.55
CA ASP A 51 9.43 -2.48 5.53
C ASP A 51 8.19 -3.24 6.02
N TYR A 52 7.58 -3.99 5.11
CA TYR A 52 6.47 -4.88 5.39
C TYR A 52 6.91 -6.33 5.17
N ALA A 53 6.31 -7.26 5.89
CA ALA A 53 6.62 -8.68 5.79
C ALA A 53 5.36 -9.52 5.88
N ILE A 54 5.33 -10.63 5.16
CA ILE A 54 4.43 -11.74 5.47
C ILE A 54 5.09 -12.56 6.59
N ASN A 55 4.53 -12.50 7.80
CA ASN A 55 5.07 -13.20 8.95
C ASN A 55 4.60 -14.66 9.00
N SER A 56 3.30 -14.91 8.79
CA SER A 56 2.75 -16.26 8.74
C SER A 56 1.53 -16.37 7.84
N VAL A 57 1.31 -17.58 7.32
CA VAL A 57 0.12 -17.95 6.54
C VAL A 57 -0.42 -19.25 7.08
N GLU A 58 -1.55 -19.18 7.75
CA GLU A 58 -2.16 -20.28 8.50
C GLU A 58 -3.55 -20.60 7.96
N GLU A 59 -3.96 -21.86 8.09
CA GLU A 59 -5.34 -22.25 7.81
C GLU A 59 -6.25 -21.73 8.94
N ALA A 60 -7.37 -21.13 8.57
CA ALA A 60 -8.40 -20.68 9.48
C ALA A 60 -9.69 -21.47 9.22
N GLU A 61 -10.62 -21.49 10.19
CA GLU A 61 -11.86 -22.29 10.10
C GLU A 61 -12.66 -22.05 8.80
N ASN A 62 -12.63 -20.82 8.27
CA ASN A 62 -13.34 -20.42 7.05
C ASN A 62 -12.41 -19.90 5.92
N GLY A 63 -11.12 -20.25 5.92
CA GLY A 63 -10.22 -19.80 4.86
C GLY A 63 -8.75 -19.78 5.27
N THR A 64 -8.08 -18.66 5.02
CA THR A 64 -6.65 -18.47 5.31
C THR A 64 -6.46 -17.20 6.13
N ARG A 65 -5.67 -17.30 7.20
CA ARG A 65 -5.20 -16.15 7.96
C ARG A 65 -3.77 -15.82 7.53
N VAL A 66 -3.56 -14.59 7.11
CA VAL A 66 -2.26 -14.06 6.72
C VAL A 66 -1.87 -12.99 7.73
N THR A 67 -0.86 -13.28 8.55
CA THR A 67 -0.33 -12.28 9.48
C THR A 67 0.74 -11.47 8.76
N LEU A 68 0.44 -10.20 8.55
CA LEU A 68 1.37 -9.21 8.05
C LEU A 68 2.06 -8.53 9.22
N GLU A 69 3.34 -8.22 9.05
CA GLU A 69 4.15 -7.49 10.01
C GLU A 69 4.71 -6.24 9.36
N ARG A 70 4.58 -5.10 10.05
CA ARG A 70 5.21 -3.84 9.69
C ARG A 70 6.46 -3.68 10.54
N LYS A 71 7.62 -3.91 9.94
CA LYS A 71 8.94 -3.72 10.57
C LYS A 71 9.40 -2.27 10.48
N GLY A 72 8.97 -1.59 9.43
CA GLY A 72 9.17 -0.16 9.24
C GLY A 72 8.34 0.69 10.21
N LEU A 73 8.85 1.86 10.56
CA LEU A 73 8.12 2.83 11.37
C LEU A 73 7.19 3.72 10.53
N MET A 74 7.40 3.75 9.21
CA MET A 74 6.59 4.56 8.30
C MET A 74 5.28 3.85 7.93
N PRO A 75 4.11 4.40 8.32
CA PRO A 75 2.82 3.84 7.94
C PRO A 75 2.57 4.05 6.43
N MET A 76 2.14 3.02 5.73
CA MET A 76 1.76 3.08 4.30
C MET A 76 0.45 2.32 4.10
N PRO A 77 -0.37 2.69 3.09
CA PRO A 77 -1.48 1.86 2.68
C PRO A 77 -0.92 0.59 2.05
N VAL A 78 -1.45 -0.57 2.42
CA VAL A 78 -0.90 -1.86 2.00
C VAL A 78 -1.85 -2.50 0.98
N GLU A 79 -1.27 -2.98 -0.11
CA GLU A 79 -1.94 -3.77 -1.14
C GLU A 79 -1.39 -5.20 -1.08
N VAL A 80 -2.25 -6.20 -0.94
CA VAL A 80 -1.88 -7.62 -0.92
C VAL A 80 -2.60 -8.33 -2.05
N THR A 81 -1.85 -8.78 -3.06
CA THR A 81 -2.37 -9.60 -4.14
C THR A 81 -2.32 -11.07 -3.74
N VAL A 82 -3.45 -11.75 -3.87
CA VAL A 82 -3.57 -13.19 -3.69
C VAL A 82 -3.86 -13.83 -5.04
N THR A 83 -2.95 -14.69 -5.50
CA THR A 83 -3.12 -15.46 -6.73
C THR A 83 -3.59 -16.86 -6.39
N LEU A 84 -4.70 -17.30 -6.98
CA LEU A 84 -5.27 -18.62 -6.78
C LEU A 84 -4.73 -19.63 -7.81
N ASN A 85 -4.90 -20.92 -7.52
CA ASN A 85 -4.50 -22.01 -8.41
C ASN A 85 -5.24 -22.01 -9.76
N ASP A 86 -6.41 -21.39 -9.83
CA ASP A 86 -7.19 -21.22 -11.06
C ASP A 86 -6.71 -20.05 -11.94
N GLY A 87 -5.70 -19.29 -11.47
CA GLY A 87 -5.15 -18.12 -12.15
C GLY A 87 -5.89 -16.81 -11.84
N SER A 88 -6.97 -16.84 -11.06
CA SER A 88 -7.65 -15.62 -10.61
C SER A 88 -6.80 -14.87 -9.56
N LYS A 89 -6.89 -13.54 -9.60
CA LYS A 89 -6.20 -12.64 -8.67
C LYS A 89 -7.23 -11.87 -7.85
N LYS A 90 -7.01 -11.78 -6.55
CA LYS A 90 -7.77 -10.94 -5.63
C LYS A 90 -6.85 -9.92 -4.99
N LEU A 91 -7.24 -8.65 -5.00
CA LEU A 91 -6.47 -7.57 -4.40
C LEU A 91 -7.09 -7.15 -3.07
N TYR A 92 -6.40 -7.39 -1.97
CA TYR A 92 -6.81 -6.89 -0.66
C TYR A 92 -6.14 -5.55 -0.40
N TYR A 93 -6.93 -4.53 -0.08
CA TYR A 93 -6.42 -3.19 0.19
C TYR A 93 -6.71 -2.76 1.62
N MET A 94 -5.66 -2.37 2.34
CA MET A 94 -5.73 -1.82 3.67
C MET A 94 -5.46 -0.31 3.60
N PRO A 95 -6.49 0.55 3.70
CA PRO A 95 -6.30 2.00 3.69
C PRO A 95 -5.58 2.47 4.95
N LEU A 96 -4.82 3.56 4.81
CA LEU A 96 -4.43 4.38 5.95
C LEU A 96 -5.57 5.33 6.30
N ARG A 97 -6.09 5.25 7.54
CA ARG A 97 -7.07 6.23 8.06
C ARG A 97 -6.62 7.68 7.90
N MET A 98 -5.31 7.94 8.00
CA MET A 98 -4.75 9.28 7.91
C MET A 98 -4.90 9.92 6.52
N MET A 99 -5.14 9.16 5.46
CA MET A 99 -5.28 9.72 4.12
C MET A 99 -6.65 10.37 3.90
N ARG A 100 -7.67 10.03 4.73
CA ARG A 100 -9.10 10.37 4.53
C ARG A 100 -9.56 10.19 3.08
N TRP A 101 -8.94 9.25 2.39
CA TRP A 101 -9.08 9.05 0.96
C TRP A 101 -8.80 7.59 0.65
N GLU A 102 -9.64 7.02 -0.19
CA GLU A 102 -9.46 5.69 -0.73
C GLU A 102 -8.99 5.84 -2.17
N LYS A 103 -7.87 5.20 -2.49
CA LYS A 103 -7.41 5.10 -3.88
C LYS A 103 -8.55 4.52 -4.71
N PRO A 104 -8.98 5.12 -5.83
CA PRO A 104 -9.93 4.48 -6.74
C PRO A 104 -9.30 3.18 -7.28
N ALA A 105 -10.10 2.12 -7.43
CA ALA A 105 -9.60 0.86 -7.97
C ALA A 105 -9.06 1.09 -9.40
N GLU A 106 -7.78 0.78 -9.62
CA GLU A 106 -7.17 0.80 -10.95
C GLU A 106 -7.17 -0.64 -11.48
N GLY A 107 -7.93 -0.90 -12.56
CA GLY A 107 -7.93 -2.18 -13.29
C GLY A 107 -9.16 -3.08 -13.07
N ASP A 108 -9.12 -4.26 -13.71
CA ASP A 108 -10.17 -5.30 -13.72
C ASP A 108 -10.05 -6.30 -12.55
N VAL A 109 -9.19 -6.04 -11.56
CA VAL A 109 -8.94 -6.95 -10.44
C VAL A 109 -9.95 -6.68 -9.32
N GLU A 110 -10.60 -7.73 -8.83
CA GLU A 110 -11.54 -7.64 -7.71
C GLU A 110 -10.80 -7.13 -6.46
N ARG A 111 -11.09 -5.88 -6.07
CA ARG A 111 -10.48 -5.24 -4.89
C ARG A 111 -11.39 -5.33 -3.68
N ILE A 112 -10.87 -5.92 -2.62
CA ILE A 112 -11.54 -6.07 -1.34
C ILE A 112 -10.90 -5.10 -0.35
N VAL A 113 -11.63 -4.05 0.01
CA VAL A 113 -11.20 -3.10 1.04
C VAL A 113 -11.39 -3.74 2.40
N LYS A 114 -10.31 -3.83 3.17
CA LYS A 114 -10.30 -4.38 4.54
C LYS A 114 -10.22 -3.24 5.56
N GLU A 115 -10.42 -3.59 6.83
CA GLU A 115 -10.31 -2.61 7.91
C GLU A 115 -8.91 -1.97 7.94
N ASP A 116 -8.83 -0.74 8.40
CA ASP A 116 -7.57 -0.02 8.49
C ASP A 116 -6.58 -0.74 9.40
N TRP A 117 -5.30 -0.68 9.03
CA TRP A 117 -4.20 -1.14 9.88
C TRP A 117 -3.82 -0.02 10.84
N PRO A 118 -4.13 -0.12 12.14
CA PRO A 118 -3.79 0.94 13.09
C PRO A 118 -2.28 0.97 13.26
N TRP A 119 -1.67 2.16 13.16
CA TRP A 119 -0.23 2.32 13.31
C TRP A 119 0.33 1.85 14.66
N ALA A 120 -0.51 1.73 15.68
CA ALA A 120 -0.13 1.28 17.01
C ALA A 120 0.20 -0.22 17.08
N TYR A 121 -0.30 -1.02 16.12
CA TYR A 121 -0.06 -2.46 16.09
C TYR A 121 0.91 -2.81 14.96
N PRO A 122 2.06 -3.41 15.26
CA PRO A 122 3.04 -3.80 14.24
C PRO A 122 2.57 -5.00 13.41
N THR A 123 1.51 -5.69 13.81
CA THR A 123 0.97 -6.86 13.11
C THR A 123 -0.48 -6.63 12.70
N TYR A 124 -0.86 -7.19 11.56
CA TYR A 124 -2.23 -7.19 11.05
C TYR A 124 -2.60 -8.55 10.51
N ASP A 125 -3.70 -9.10 11.03
CA ASP A 125 -4.22 -10.39 10.57
C ASP A 125 -5.25 -10.15 9.45
N LEU A 126 -4.85 -10.48 8.23
CA LEU A 126 -5.73 -10.49 7.07
C LEU A 126 -6.43 -11.85 6.98
N GLU A 127 -7.75 -11.84 7.09
CA GLU A 127 -8.59 -13.01 6.83
C GLU A 127 -9.05 -13.04 5.36
N ILE A 128 -8.73 -14.15 4.69
CA ILE A 128 -9.07 -14.44 3.30
C ILE A 128 -10.07 -15.58 3.29
N ASP A 129 -11.23 -15.38 2.66
CA ASP A 129 -12.30 -16.39 2.52
C ASP A 129 -11.95 -17.50 1.50
N THR A 130 -10.67 -17.76 1.26
CA THR A 130 -10.16 -18.78 0.35
C THR A 130 -9.32 -19.77 1.15
N PRO A 131 -9.56 -21.09 1.04
CA PRO A 131 -8.72 -22.10 1.68
C PRO A 131 -7.27 -22.02 1.21
N LYS A 132 -6.33 -22.24 2.13
CA LYS A 132 -4.89 -22.17 1.85
C LYS A 132 -4.46 -23.07 0.70
N ALA A 133 -5.09 -24.24 0.58
CA ALA A 133 -4.84 -25.20 -0.50
C ALA A 133 -5.10 -24.64 -1.91
N ASN A 134 -5.96 -23.61 -2.03
CA ASN A 134 -6.30 -22.98 -3.31
C ASN A 134 -5.44 -21.76 -3.63
N ILE A 135 -4.55 -21.35 -2.72
CA ILE A 135 -3.68 -20.19 -2.88
C ILE A 135 -2.35 -20.64 -3.49
N LYS A 136 -2.01 -20.06 -4.64
CA LYS A 136 -0.73 -20.29 -5.32
C LYS A 136 0.37 -19.40 -4.73
N SER A 137 0.08 -18.11 -4.62
CA SER A 137 1.02 -17.13 -4.06
C SER A 137 0.29 -15.94 -3.43
N ILE A 138 0.98 -15.28 -2.50
CA ILE A 138 0.56 -14.04 -1.86
C ILE A 138 1.72 -13.06 -1.98
N GLU A 139 1.46 -11.85 -2.43
CA GLU A 139 2.47 -10.81 -2.61
C GLU A 139 1.98 -9.46 -2.07
N ILE A 140 2.81 -8.81 -1.27
CA ILE A 140 2.62 -7.43 -0.84
C ILE A 140 3.16 -6.50 -1.93
N ASP A 141 2.30 -5.61 -2.44
CA ASP A 141 2.61 -4.63 -3.47
C ASP A 141 3.23 -5.24 -4.76
N GLU A 142 2.44 -6.07 -5.45
CA GLU A 142 2.79 -6.57 -6.80
C GLU A 142 3.05 -5.41 -7.78
N SER A 143 2.40 -4.25 -7.58
CA SER A 143 2.56 -3.06 -8.42
C SER A 143 3.97 -2.44 -8.34
N GLN A 144 4.74 -2.78 -7.30
CA GLN A 144 6.08 -2.27 -7.04
C GLN A 144 6.16 -0.76 -6.87
N LEU A 145 5.06 -0.13 -6.49
CA LEU A 145 4.99 1.31 -6.28
C LEU A 145 5.40 1.71 -4.86
N MET A 146 5.48 0.75 -3.93
CA MET A 146 5.94 0.95 -2.57
C MET A 146 7.47 0.85 -2.50
N ALA A 147 8.10 1.85 -1.89
CA ALA A 147 9.54 1.89 -1.64
C ALA A 147 9.94 1.02 -0.43
N ASP A 148 9.58 -0.27 -0.49
CA ASP A 148 9.93 -1.24 0.53
C ASP A 148 11.43 -1.58 0.49
N VAL A 149 12.11 -1.47 1.63
CA VAL A 149 13.54 -1.72 1.77
C VAL A 149 13.88 -3.21 1.63
N ASN A 150 12.97 -4.11 2.00
CA ASN A 150 13.19 -5.54 1.89
C ASN A 150 12.01 -6.23 1.23
N ARG A 151 12.15 -6.47 -0.08
CA ARG A 151 11.09 -7.12 -0.87
C ARG A 151 11.11 -8.64 -0.78
N SER A 152 12.18 -9.22 -0.26
CA SER A 152 12.34 -10.68 -0.19
C SER A 152 11.37 -11.35 0.79
N ASN A 153 10.83 -10.58 1.75
CA ASN A 153 9.81 -10.98 2.72
C ASN A 153 8.38 -10.59 2.32
N ASN A 154 8.19 -10.07 1.11
CA ASN A 154 6.88 -9.59 0.66
C ASN A 154 6.07 -10.69 -0.03
N THR A 155 6.69 -11.85 -0.27
CA THR A 155 6.12 -12.95 -1.04
C THR A 155 5.99 -14.22 -0.22
N TYR A 156 4.88 -14.93 -0.39
CA TYR A 156 4.65 -16.27 0.12
C TYR A 156 4.21 -17.18 -1.02
N GLY A 157 4.86 -18.35 -1.18
CA GLY A 157 4.58 -19.33 -2.24
C GLY A 157 5.55 -19.26 -3.43
N GLN A 158 5.28 -20.05 -4.48
CA GLN A 158 6.02 -19.95 -5.74
C GLN A 158 5.48 -18.76 -6.54
N VAL A 159 6.21 -17.65 -6.48
CA VAL A 159 6.06 -16.56 -7.45
C VAL A 159 6.85 -16.99 -8.69
N ASP A 160 6.16 -17.26 -9.79
CA ASP A 160 6.83 -17.53 -11.07
C ASP A 160 7.59 -16.26 -11.46
N SER A 161 8.90 -16.26 -11.23
CA SER A 161 9.79 -15.23 -11.75
C SER A 161 9.91 -15.45 -13.26
N GLU A 162 9.15 -14.69 -14.05
CA GLU A 162 9.46 -14.48 -15.47
C GLU A 162 10.71 -13.62 -15.66
#